data_AF-A0A0D2LYA1-F1
#
_entry.id   AF-A0A0D2LYA1-F1
#
_cell.length_a   1.000
_cell.length_b   1.000
_cell.length_c   1.000
_cell.angle_alpha   90.00
_cell.angle_beta   90.00
_cell.angle_gamma   90.00
#
_symmetry.space_group_name_H-M   'P 1'
#
loop_
_entity.id
_entity.type
_entity.pdbx_description
1 polymer ?
#
loop_
_entity_poly.entity_id
_entity_poly.type
_entity_poly.pdbx_seq_one_letter_code
_entity_poly.pdbx_strand_id
1 'polypeptide(L)'
;MPRKETYAGPLSAKAQQDLVSEGIENFELPKSVVMKIAKSAIPDNVKLQKETVLSLVKGSTVFINYLAATAHDVAQSKQHKSISASDVLKALETIEFSDMVNKLQNELTLYRDLAKTDKGRKVTANGVSSASARKAPAGSTSVSAPPRGKGAGKDRISAGNPFPPPFTSAPL
;
A
#
# COMPACT_ATOMS: atom_id res chain seq x y z
N MET A 1 -27.05 21.55 -11.63
CA MET A 1 -25.97 20.79 -12.30
C MET A 1 -26.24 19.30 -12.12
N PRO A 2 -26.58 18.54 -13.18
CA PRO A 2 -26.81 17.11 -13.03
C PRO A 2 -25.48 16.37 -12.83
N ARG A 3 -25.41 15.52 -11.80
CA ARG A 3 -24.26 14.66 -11.47
C ARG A 3 -24.10 13.61 -12.57
N LYS A 4 -22.87 13.45 -13.09
CA LYS A 4 -22.49 12.33 -13.95
C LYS A 4 -22.58 11.04 -13.13
N GLU A 5 -23.59 10.22 -13.43
CA GLU A 5 -23.68 8.86 -12.90
C GLU A 5 -22.62 7.99 -13.56
N THR A 6 -21.71 7.45 -12.76
CA THR A 6 -20.81 6.39 -13.21
C THR A 6 -21.58 5.08 -13.05
N TYR A 7 -22.25 4.66 -14.12
CA TYR A 7 -22.98 3.39 -14.17
C TYR A 7 -22.00 2.22 -14.16
N ALA A 8 -21.91 1.52 -13.03
CA ALA A 8 -21.36 0.17 -12.94
C ALA A 8 -22.45 -0.83 -13.37
N GLY A 9 -22.73 -0.88 -14.67
CA GLY A 9 -23.51 -1.97 -15.29
C GLY A 9 -22.60 -3.14 -15.69
N PRO A 10 -23.14 -4.35 -15.92
CA PRO A 10 -22.38 -5.44 -16.49
C PRO A 10 -21.79 -4.99 -17.83
N LEU A 11 -20.47 -5.12 -17.96
CA LEU A 11 -19.74 -4.74 -19.17
C LEU A 11 -20.37 -5.46 -20.37
N SER A 12 -20.67 -4.71 -21.43
CA SER A 12 -21.13 -5.29 -22.70
C SER A 12 -20.09 -6.31 -23.18
N ALA A 13 -20.54 -7.43 -23.75
CA ALA A 13 -19.66 -8.41 -24.39
C ALA A 13 -18.69 -7.75 -25.39
N LYS A 14 -19.12 -6.67 -26.04
CA LYS A 14 -18.30 -5.86 -26.93
C LYS A 14 -17.19 -5.09 -26.19
N ALA A 15 -17.47 -4.53 -25.02
CA ALA A 15 -16.46 -3.85 -24.20
C ALA A 15 -15.45 -4.83 -23.60
N GLN A 16 -15.90 -6.04 -23.23
CA GLN A 16 -15.00 -7.11 -22.81
C GLN A 16 -14.11 -7.57 -23.97
N GLN A 17 -14.65 -7.65 -25.19
CA GLN A 17 -13.90 -8.06 -26.37
C GLN A 17 -12.93 -6.98 -26.88
N ASP A 18 -13.29 -5.71 -26.78
CA ASP A 18 -12.39 -4.59 -27.10
C ASP A 18 -11.20 -4.52 -26.12
N LEU A 19 -11.45 -4.75 -24.82
CA LEU A 19 -10.38 -4.85 -23.81
C LEU A 19 -9.43 -6.05 -24.06
N VAL A 20 -9.95 -7.15 -24.60
CA VAL A 20 -9.13 -8.30 -25.02
C VAL A 20 -8.36 -7.99 -26.31
N SER A 21 -8.93 -7.18 -27.22
CA SER A 21 -8.29 -6.77 -28.47
C SER A 21 -7.18 -5.72 -28.31
N GLU A 22 -7.20 -4.89 -27.26
CA GLU A 22 -6.17 -3.86 -27.03
C GLU A 22 -4.81 -4.43 -26.59
N GLY A 23 -4.70 -5.75 -26.42
CA GLY A 23 -3.44 -6.44 -26.16
C GLY A 23 -2.93 -6.29 -24.72
N ILE A 24 -1.81 -6.97 -24.42
CA ILE A 24 -1.24 -7.01 -23.06
C ILE A 24 -0.69 -5.66 -22.57
N GLU A 25 -0.48 -4.71 -23.49
CA GLU A 25 0.20 -3.43 -23.22
C GLU A 25 -0.59 -2.56 -22.22
N ASN A 26 -1.93 -2.68 -22.19
CA ASN A 26 -2.78 -1.95 -21.26
C ASN A 26 -2.71 -2.45 -19.82
N PHE A 27 -2.22 -3.68 -19.63
CA PHE A 27 -2.14 -4.33 -18.33
C PHE A 27 -0.68 -4.47 -17.86
N GLU A 28 0.23 -3.65 -18.41
CA GLU A 28 1.62 -3.60 -17.97
C GLU A 28 1.74 -3.00 -16.56
N LEU A 29 2.54 -3.66 -15.73
CA LEU A 29 2.92 -3.12 -14.42
C LEU A 29 3.88 -1.94 -14.58
N PRO A 30 3.90 -0.97 -13.64
CA PRO A 30 4.86 0.13 -13.69
C PRO A 30 6.31 -0.37 -13.76
N LYS A 31 7.00 -0.03 -14.86
CA LYS A 31 8.37 -0.48 -15.16
C LYS A 31 9.35 -0.22 -14.01
N SER A 32 9.17 0.89 -13.29
CA SER A 32 9.99 1.26 -12.13
C SER A 32 9.86 0.29 -10.96
N VAL A 33 8.66 -0.26 -10.72
CA VAL A 33 8.40 -1.23 -9.64
C VAL A 33 8.98 -2.59 -10.03
N VAL A 34 8.72 -3.06 -11.25
CA VAL A 34 9.26 -4.32 -11.77
C VAL A 34 10.79 -4.30 -11.72
N MET A 35 11.42 -3.20 -12.16
CA MET A 35 12.87 -3.06 -12.12
C MET A 35 13.44 -3.09 -10.69
N LYS A 36 12.76 -2.46 -9.72
CA LYS A 36 13.19 -2.50 -8.30
C LYS A 36 13.16 -3.92 -7.75
N ILE A 37 12.10 -4.66 -8.01
CA ILE A 37 11.96 -6.06 -7.57
C ILE A 37 13.03 -6.92 -8.24
N ALA A 38 13.20 -6.81 -9.56
CA ALA A 38 14.21 -7.57 -10.29
C ALA A 38 15.63 -7.33 -9.76
N LYS A 39 15.99 -6.06 -9.46
CA LYS A 39 17.28 -5.71 -8.87
C LYS A 39 17.46 -6.27 -7.45
N SER A 40 16.40 -6.36 -6.65
CA SER A 40 16.49 -6.96 -5.31
C SER A 40 16.80 -8.46 -5.32
N ALA A 41 16.56 -9.14 -6.45
CA ALA A 41 16.84 -10.56 -6.62
C ALA A 41 18.22 -10.86 -7.21
N ILE A 42 19.00 -9.84 -7.59
CA ILE A 42 20.32 -10.00 -8.21
C ILE A 42 21.36 -9.09 -7.53
N PRO A 43 22.66 -9.40 -7.61
CA PRO A 43 23.70 -8.53 -7.05
C PRO A 43 23.76 -7.16 -7.74
N ASP A 44 24.14 -6.11 -6.99
CA ASP A 44 24.23 -4.72 -7.47
C ASP A 44 25.16 -4.52 -8.67
N ASN A 45 26.07 -5.47 -8.87
CA ASN A 45 27.08 -5.45 -9.93
C ASN A 45 26.48 -5.77 -11.31
N VAL A 46 25.25 -6.31 -11.35
CA VAL A 46 24.60 -6.80 -12.56
C VAL A 46 23.72 -5.71 -13.18
N LYS A 47 23.94 -5.44 -14.47
CA LYS A 47 23.14 -4.49 -15.25
C LYS A 47 22.03 -5.21 -16.01
N LEU A 48 20.79 -4.80 -15.80
CA LEU A 48 19.64 -5.26 -16.58
C LEU A 48 19.54 -4.50 -17.90
N GLN A 49 19.46 -5.23 -19.01
CA GLN A 49 19.26 -4.65 -20.34
C GLN A 49 17.81 -4.23 -20.55
N LYS A 50 17.57 -3.35 -21.53
CA LYS A 50 16.22 -2.85 -21.86
C LYS A 50 15.25 -3.98 -22.22
N GLU A 51 15.70 -4.92 -23.05
CA GLU A 51 14.89 -6.08 -23.46
C GLU A 51 14.53 -6.97 -22.27
N THR A 52 15.45 -7.20 -21.33
CA THR A 52 15.17 -7.97 -20.11
C THR A 52 14.06 -7.33 -19.28
N VAL A 53 14.10 -6.02 -19.09
CA VAL A 53 13.07 -5.31 -18.33
C VAL A 53 11.73 -5.37 -19.05
N LEU A 54 11.72 -5.24 -20.38
CA LEU A 54 10.50 -5.35 -21.18
C LEU A 54 9.90 -6.76 -21.08
N SER A 55 10.72 -7.80 -21.19
CA SER A 55 10.29 -9.20 -21.02
C SER A 55 9.72 -9.46 -19.62
N LEU A 56 10.32 -8.90 -18.57
CA LEU A 56 9.80 -9.03 -17.20
C LEU A 56 8.45 -8.34 -17.04
N VAL A 57 8.27 -7.16 -17.64
CA VAL A 57 6.99 -6.42 -17.58
C VAL A 57 5.89 -7.21 -18.28
N LYS A 58 6.11 -7.61 -19.54
CA LYS A 58 5.14 -8.39 -20.32
C LYS A 58 4.90 -9.77 -19.71
N GLY A 59 5.96 -10.44 -19.28
CA GLY A 59 5.91 -11.74 -18.62
C GLY A 59 5.14 -11.71 -17.30
N SER A 60 5.24 -10.62 -16.53
CA SER A 60 4.45 -10.46 -15.29
C SER A 60 2.94 -10.42 -15.58
N THR A 61 2.53 -9.69 -16.62
CA THR A 61 1.13 -9.63 -17.04
C THR A 61 0.62 -11.00 -17.49
N VAL A 62 1.40 -11.71 -18.30
CA VAL A 62 1.06 -13.08 -18.73
C VAL A 62 0.98 -14.03 -17.54
N PHE A 63 1.91 -13.94 -16.59
CA PHE A 63 1.93 -14.77 -15.39
C PHE A 63 0.68 -14.56 -14.52
N ILE A 64 0.28 -13.30 -14.29
CA ILE A 64 -0.92 -12.99 -13.50
C ILE A 64 -2.16 -13.59 -14.17
N ASN A 65 -2.29 -13.43 -15.49
CA ASN A 65 -3.42 -13.97 -16.25
C ASN A 65 -3.43 -15.51 -16.25
N TYR A 66 -2.26 -16.13 -16.38
CA TYR A 66 -2.12 -17.58 -16.34
C TYR A 66 -2.51 -18.12 -14.96
N LEU A 67 -1.97 -17.55 -13.88
CA LEU A 67 -2.33 -17.93 -12.51
C LEU A 67 -3.82 -17.73 -12.24
N ALA A 68 -4.40 -16.62 -12.71
CA ALA A 68 -5.83 -16.36 -12.55
C ALA A 68 -6.69 -17.40 -13.29
N ALA A 69 -6.30 -17.78 -14.51
CA ALA A 69 -6.98 -18.83 -15.28
C ALA A 69 -6.89 -20.19 -14.56
N THR A 70 -5.71 -20.59 -14.10
CA THR A 70 -5.56 -21.85 -13.36
C THR A 70 -6.32 -21.84 -12.03
N ALA A 71 -6.32 -20.72 -11.30
CA ALA A 71 -7.10 -20.58 -10.07
C ALA A 71 -8.61 -20.62 -10.34
N HIS A 72 -9.04 -20.09 -11.48
CA HIS A 72 -10.42 -20.19 -11.93
C HIS A 72 -10.82 -21.66 -12.20
N ASP A 73 -9.99 -22.41 -12.90
CA ASP A 73 -10.22 -23.83 -13.18
C ASP A 73 -10.30 -24.65 -11.88
N VAL A 74 -9.40 -24.37 -10.92
CA VAL A 74 -9.43 -24.98 -9.58
C VAL A 74 -10.73 -24.65 -8.86
N ALA A 75 -11.16 -23.39 -8.86
CA ALA A 75 -12.40 -22.97 -8.21
C ALA A 75 -13.63 -23.64 -8.86
N GLN A 76 -13.68 -23.71 -10.20
CA GLN A 76 -14.74 -24.39 -10.94
C GLN A 76 -14.79 -25.88 -10.64
N SER A 77 -13.64 -26.55 -10.56
CA SER A 77 -13.57 -27.99 -10.23
C SER A 77 -14.18 -28.32 -8.86
N LYS A 78 -14.15 -27.35 -7.93
CA LYS A 78 -14.74 -27.44 -6.59
C LYS A 78 -16.16 -26.85 -6.50
N GLN A 79 -16.77 -26.48 -7.62
CA GLN A 79 -18.09 -25.83 -7.68
C GLN A 79 -18.15 -24.49 -6.92
N HIS A 80 -17.01 -23.80 -6.78
CA HIS A 80 -16.97 -22.47 -6.16
C HIS A 80 -17.44 -21.40 -7.16
N LYS A 81 -18.35 -20.52 -6.73
CA LYS A 81 -18.80 -19.37 -7.53
C LYS A 81 -17.80 -18.21 -7.56
N SER A 82 -16.80 -18.23 -6.68
CA SER A 82 -15.79 -17.18 -6.54
C SER A 82 -14.43 -17.80 -6.23
N ILE A 83 -13.36 -17.20 -6.74
CA ILE A 83 -11.99 -17.64 -6.50
C ILE A 83 -11.61 -17.31 -5.06
N SER A 84 -11.28 -18.34 -4.28
CA SER A 84 -10.82 -18.18 -2.90
C SER A 84 -9.29 -18.20 -2.82
N ALA A 85 -8.71 -17.74 -1.70
CA ALA A 85 -7.27 -17.79 -1.46
C ALA A 85 -6.72 -19.24 -1.52
N SER A 86 -7.49 -20.23 -1.07
CA SER A 86 -7.13 -21.64 -1.18
C SER A 86 -7.09 -22.16 -2.62
N ASP A 87 -7.88 -21.57 -3.53
CA ASP A 87 -7.86 -21.96 -4.94
C ASP A 87 -6.61 -21.41 -5.63
N VAL A 88 -6.17 -20.20 -5.27
CA VAL A 88 -4.91 -19.61 -5.74
C VAL A 88 -3.69 -20.41 -5.24
N LEU A 89 -3.67 -20.77 -3.95
CA LEU A 89 -2.57 -21.58 -3.39
C LEU A 89 -2.48 -22.96 -4.06
N LYS A 90 -3.62 -23.59 -4.34
CA LYS A 90 -3.63 -24.87 -5.06
C LYS A 90 -3.23 -24.71 -6.53
N ALA A 91 -3.62 -23.61 -7.17
CA ALA A 91 -3.18 -23.31 -8.54
C ALA A 91 -1.65 -23.16 -8.62
N LEU A 92 -1.02 -22.54 -7.62
CA LEU A 92 0.44 -22.44 -7.55
C LEU A 92 1.14 -23.80 -7.52
N GLU A 93 0.55 -24.80 -6.86
CA GLU A 93 1.06 -26.17 -6.90
C GLU A 93 0.94 -26.77 -8.31
N THR A 94 -0.18 -26.54 -9.00
CA THR A 94 -0.43 -27.03 -10.37
C THR A 94 0.52 -26.41 -11.39
N ILE A 95 0.88 -25.14 -11.24
CA ILE A 95 1.80 -24.44 -12.14
C ILE A 95 3.28 -24.62 -11.75
N GLU A 96 3.58 -25.56 -10.85
CA GLU A 96 4.94 -25.91 -10.39
C GLU A 96 5.66 -24.84 -9.56
N PHE A 97 4.93 -23.90 -8.96
CA PHE A 97 5.45 -22.88 -8.02
C PHE A 97 5.19 -23.27 -6.53
N SER A 98 5.33 -24.55 -6.22
CA SER A 98 5.02 -25.12 -4.89
C SER A 98 5.91 -24.55 -3.77
N ASP A 99 7.13 -24.12 -4.10
CA ASP A 99 8.09 -23.49 -3.19
C ASP A 99 7.61 -22.12 -2.67
N MET A 100 6.73 -21.44 -3.42
CA MET A 100 6.14 -20.17 -2.99
C MET A 100 4.96 -20.34 -2.01
N VAL A 101 4.30 -21.50 -2.01
CA VAL A 101 3.06 -21.74 -1.25
C VAL A 101 3.24 -21.48 0.24
N ASN A 102 4.32 -22.00 0.83
CA ASN A 102 4.60 -21.81 2.25
C ASN A 102 4.80 -20.34 2.63
N LYS A 103 5.51 -19.58 1.80
CA LYS A 103 5.75 -18.14 2.02
C LYS A 103 4.43 -17.37 1.94
N LEU A 104 3.60 -17.65 0.94
CA LEU A 104 2.30 -17.00 0.78
C LEU A 104 1.31 -17.36 1.89
N GLN A 105 1.34 -18.60 2.41
CA GLN A 105 0.50 -19.02 3.53
C GLN A 105 0.78 -18.21 4.80
N ASN A 106 2.05 -17.91 5.07
CA ASN A 106 2.46 -17.07 6.19
C ASN A 106 1.98 -15.63 6.03
N GLU A 107 2.17 -15.04 4.85
CA GLU A 107 1.67 -13.69 4.52
C GLU A 107 0.14 -13.58 4.60
N LEU A 108 -0.59 -14.62 4.18
CA LEU A 108 -2.05 -14.70 4.31
C LEU A 108 -2.48 -14.65 5.78
N THR A 109 -1.76 -15.36 6.64
CA THR A 109 -2.03 -15.38 8.09
C THR A 109 -1.82 -13.99 8.69
N LEU A 110 -0.68 -13.36 8.39
CA LEU A 110 -0.37 -11.97 8.78
C LEU A 110 -1.45 -10.99 8.31
N TYR A 111 -1.87 -11.07 7.05
CA TYR A 111 -2.95 -10.25 6.50
C TYR A 111 -4.27 -10.40 7.28
N ARG A 112 -4.65 -11.65 7.62
CA ARG A 112 -5.85 -11.93 8.39
C ARG A 112 -5.79 -11.36 9.80
N ASP A 113 -4.63 -11.41 10.45
CA ASP A 113 -4.45 -10.90 11.80
C ASP A 113 -4.45 -9.37 11.83
N LEU A 114 -3.77 -8.72 10.89
CA LEU A 114 -3.84 -7.27 10.71
C LEU A 114 -5.28 -6.79 10.48
N ALA A 115 -6.05 -7.50 9.63
CA ALA A 115 -7.45 -7.16 9.36
C ALA A 115 -8.38 -7.28 10.59
N LYS A 116 -8.04 -8.13 11.58
CA LYS A 116 -8.78 -8.22 12.85
C LYS A 116 -8.43 -7.05 13.78
N THR A 117 -7.16 -6.66 13.84
CA THR A 117 -6.70 -5.57 14.71
C THR A 117 -7.18 -4.18 14.26
N ASP A 118 -7.27 -3.93 12.95
CA ASP A 118 -7.75 -2.64 12.40
C ASP A 118 -9.25 -2.42 12.67
N LYS A 119 -10.05 -3.49 12.61
CA LYS A 119 -11.48 -3.46 13.03
C LYS A 119 -11.67 -3.15 14.51
N GLY A 120 -10.67 -3.44 15.36
CA GLY A 120 -10.68 -3.06 16.78
C GLY A 120 -10.41 -1.57 17.02
N ARG A 121 -9.67 -0.90 16.13
CA ARG A 121 -9.28 0.52 16.30
C ARG A 121 -10.39 1.50 15.91
N LYS A 122 -11.35 1.10 15.07
CA LYS A 122 -12.51 1.93 14.69
C LYS A 122 -13.62 1.98 15.76
N VAL A 123 -13.65 1.06 16.72
CA VAL A 123 -14.73 0.96 17.72
C VAL A 123 -14.46 1.81 18.98
N THR A 124 -13.22 2.21 19.24
CA THR A 124 -12.86 2.97 20.46
C THR A 124 -12.77 4.49 20.29
N ALA A 125 -13.08 5.03 19.10
CA ALA A 125 -13.00 6.48 18.82
C ALA A 125 -14.36 7.21 18.84
N ASN A 126 -15.44 6.55 19.30
CA ASN A 126 -16.80 7.10 19.26
C ASN A 126 -17.53 7.06 20.60
N GLY A 127 -16.84 7.45 21.68
CA GLY A 127 -17.51 7.67 22.95
C GLY A 127 -16.56 8.13 24.05
N VAL A 128 -16.31 9.44 24.14
CA VAL A 128 -16.49 10.26 25.34
C VAL A 128 -16.43 11.74 24.89
N SER A 129 -17.59 12.38 24.76
CA SER A 129 -17.72 13.84 24.76
C SER A 129 -18.67 14.24 25.88
N SER A 130 -18.24 15.28 26.63
CA SER A 130 -18.90 15.96 27.76
C SER A 130 -18.76 15.26 29.12
N ALA A 131 -18.39 15.90 30.24
CA ALA A 131 -18.26 17.32 30.56
C ALA A 131 -17.37 17.48 31.81
N SER A 132 -16.55 18.55 31.88
CA SER A 132 -16.41 19.32 33.12
C SER A 132 -15.74 20.67 32.85
N ALA A 133 -16.53 21.72 32.98
CA ALA A 133 -16.12 23.12 32.92
C ALA A 133 -15.76 23.63 34.33
N ARG A 134 -14.70 24.44 34.43
CA ARG A 134 -14.42 25.49 35.44
C ARG A 134 -12.94 25.90 35.26
N LYS A 135 -12.45 27.13 35.39
CA LYS A 135 -12.96 28.51 35.46
C LYS A 135 -11.66 29.36 35.50
N ALA A 136 -11.54 30.44 34.72
CA ALA A 136 -10.43 31.39 34.76
C ALA A 136 -10.51 32.35 35.98
N PRO A 137 -9.39 32.99 36.36
CA PRO A 137 -9.30 34.48 36.33
C PRO A 137 -7.93 34.93 35.76
N ALA A 138 -7.83 35.91 34.85
CA ALA A 138 -7.98 37.37 34.98
C ALA A 138 -6.79 38.10 35.67
N GLY A 139 -6.14 39.02 34.94
CA GLY A 139 -5.16 40.02 35.40
C GLY A 139 -4.24 40.48 34.24
N SER A 140 -4.64 41.47 33.41
CA SER A 140 -4.24 42.91 33.42
C SER A 140 -2.71 43.11 33.30
N THR A 141 -2.12 43.83 32.33
CA THR A 141 -2.33 45.24 31.94
C THR A 141 -1.54 45.56 30.64
N SER A 142 -2.16 46.36 29.76
CA SER A 142 -1.65 47.49 28.91
C SER A 142 -0.13 47.60 28.59
N VAL A 143 0.36 47.91 27.37
CA VAL A 143 0.13 49.12 26.56
C VAL A 143 0.75 49.03 25.13
N SER A 144 0.09 49.68 24.17
CA SER A 144 0.58 50.49 23.02
C SER A 144 1.64 50.01 21.99
N ALA A 145 1.17 49.78 20.76
CA ALA A 145 1.50 50.38 19.45
C ALA A 145 2.97 50.55 18.91
N PRO A 146 3.17 50.53 17.56
CA PRO A 146 4.45 50.22 16.87
C PRO A 146 5.21 51.49 16.38
N PRO A 147 6.47 51.40 15.88
CA PRO A 147 6.68 51.27 14.42
C PRO A 147 8.00 50.59 13.93
N ARG A 148 7.90 49.94 12.76
CA ARG A 148 8.79 50.02 11.56
C ARG A 148 10.29 50.33 11.77
N GLY A 149 11.16 49.35 11.48
CA GLY A 149 12.62 49.56 11.37
C GLY A 149 13.35 48.46 10.59
N LYS A 150 13.90 48.85 9.43
CA LYS A 150 14.76 48.11 8.48
C LYS A 150 16.11 47.75 9.13
N GLY A 151 16.68 46.56 8.89
CA GLY A 151 18.12 46.37 9.10
C GLY A 151 18.63 44.93 9.25
N ALA A 152 19.35 44.48 8.22
CA ALA A 152 20.54 43.61 8.24
C ALA A 152 20.55 42.33 9.10
N GLY A 153 20.42 41.19 8.44
CA GLY A 153 20.79 39.89 9.01
C GLY A 153 22.29 39.62 8.88
N LYS A 154 22.92 39.16 9.97
CA LYS A 154 24.10 38.29 9.94
C LYS A 154 24.38 37.65 11.33
N ASP A 155 24.36 36.31 11.33
CA ASP A 155 25.17 35.36 12.12
C ASP A 155 25.01 35.15 13.65
N ARG A 156 24.65 33.89 13.96
CA ARG A 156 25.18 32.97 15.00
C ARG A 156 24.76 33.15 16.47
N ILE A 157 24.27 32.06 17.09
CA ILE A 157 24.87 31.34 18.24
C ILE A 157 23.89 30.29 18.82
N SER A 158 24.39 29.05 18.90
CA SER A 158 24.29 28.04 19.97
C SER A 158 22.96 27.65 20.65
N ALA A 159 22.66 26.36 20.50
CA ALA A 159 22.26 25.35 21.50
C ALA A 159 21.26 25.70 22.63
N GLY A 160 20.15 24.95 22.63
CA GLY A 160 19.26 24.77 23.79
C GLY A 160 18.33 23.56 23.65
N ASN A 161 18.79 22.40 24.12
CA ASN A 161 18.10 21.16 24.52
C ASN A 161 16.92 20.58 23.70
N PRO A 162 17.09 19.36 23.14
CA PRO A 162 15.99 18.41 22.95
C PRO A 162 15.82 17.49 24.18
N PHE A 163 14.56 17.12 24.44
CA PHE A 163 14.02 16.24 25.48
C PHE A 163 14.75 14.87 25.63
N PRO A 164 14.80 14.25 26.84
CA PRO A 164 15.33 12.90 27.05
C PRO A 164 14.19 11.83 27.16
N PRO A 165 14.47 10.54 27.45
CA PRO A 165 14.86 9.41 26.58
C PRO A 165 13.79 8.27 26.62
N PRO A 166 14.05 7.06 26.08
CA PRO A 166 14.32 5.94 26.99
C PRO A 166 15.33 4.91 26.44
N PHE A 167 15.75 3.98 27.30
CA PHE A 167 16.70 2.86 27.08
C PHE A 167 18.16 3.17 27.40
N THR A 168 18.48 3.11 28.70
CA THR A 168 19.82 2.77 29.18
C THR A 168 19.95 1.24 29.23
N SER A 169 20.95 0.69 28.55
CA SER A 169 21.43 -0.67 28.73
C SER A 169 22.94 -0.59 28.95
N ALA A 170 23.38 -1.03 30.12
CA ALA A 170 24.79 -1.20 30.48
C ALA A 170 25.28 -2.59 30.05
N PRO A 171 26.59 -2.75 29.81
CA PRO A 171 27.25 -3.95 30.27
C PRO A 171 28.54 -3.68 31.07
N LEU A 172 28.95 -4.74 31.76
CA LEU A 172 30.04 -4.96 32.72
C LEU A 172 31.37 -4.24 32.46
#